data_AF-A0A2J8R773-F1
#
_entry.id   AF-A0A2J8R773-F1
#
_cell.length_a   1.000
_cell.length_b   1.000
_cell.length_c   1.000
_cell.angle_alpha   90.00
_cell.angle_beta   90.00
_cell.angle_gamma   90.00
#
_symmetry.space_group_name_H-M   'P 1'
#
loop_
_entity.id
_entity.type
_entity.pdbx_description
1 polymer ?
#
loop_
_entity_poly.entity_id
_entity_poly.type
_entity_poly.pdbx_seq_one_letter_code
_entity_poly.pdbx_strand_id
1 'polypeptide(L)' 'MSSTSNKRAPTTATQRLKQDYLRIKKDPVPYICAEPLPSNILE' A
#
# COMPACT_ATOMS: atom_id res chain seq x y z
N MET A 1 14.33 -3.93 -32.21
CA MET A 1 14.90 -2.75 -31.53
C MET A 1 14.30 -2.68 -30.13
N SER A 2 15.18 -2.61 -29.12
CA SER A 2 14.97 -2.36 -27.68
C SER A 2 13.85 -3.10 -26.93
N SER A 3 14.17 -4.27 -26.40
CA SER A 3 13.52 -4.85 -25.23
C SER A 3 13.97 -4.11 -23.96
N THR A 4 13.32 -2.99 -23.63
CA THR A 4 13.46 -2.37 -22.32
C THR A 4 12.79 -3.27 -21.29
N SER A 5 13.60 -4.07 -20.60
CA SER A 5 13.19 -4.74 -19.38
C SER A 5 12.75 -3.66 -18.39
N ASN A 6 11.43 -3.48 -18.27
CA ASN A 6 10.81 -2.49 -17.39
C ASN A 6 11.07 -2.92 -15.94
N LYS A 7 12.28 -2.67 -15.43
CA LYS A 7 12.64 -2.90 -14.04
C LYS A 7 11.71 -2.04 -13.20
N ARG A 8 10.70 -2.66 -12.60
CA ARG A 8 9.74 -1.96 -11.75
C ARG A 8 10.51 -1.21 -10.67
N ALA A 9 10.22 0.06 -10.52
CA ALA A 9 10.78 0.85 -9.45
C ALA A 9 10.48 0.16 -8.10
N PRO A 10 11.41 0.22 -7.12
CA PRO A 10 11.16 -0.33 -5.79
C PRO A 10 9.92 0.33 -5.17
N THR A 11 9.07 -0.47 -4.54
CA THR A 11 7.87 0.03 -3.88
C THR A 11 8.25 0.82 -2.64
N THR A 12 7.76 2.04 -2.53
CA THR A 12 7.95 2.87 -1.32
C THR A 12 7.06 2.40 -0.17
N ALA A 13 7.41 2.76 1.06
CA ALA A 13 6.61 2.42 2.25
C ALA A 13 5.16 2.94 2.11
N THR A 14 4.99 4.18 1.67
CA THR A 14 3.69 4.79 1.39
C THR A 14 2.88 3.99 0.37
N GLN A 15 3.51 3.53 -0.72
CA GLN A 15 2.80 2.76 -1.74
C GLN A 15 2.32 1.41 -1.20
N ARG A 16 3.15 0.76 -0.38
CA ARG A 16 2.81 -0.51 0.26
C ARG A 16 1.66 -0.35 1.27
N LEU A 17 1.71 0.67 2.12
CA LEU A 17 0.66 0.92 3.12
C LEU A 17 -0.69 1.25 2.49
N LYS A 18 -0.71 1.99 1.37
CA LYS A 18 -1.94 2.23 0.60
C LYS A 18 -2.57 0.92 0.11
N GLN A 19 -1.76 -0.01 -0.39
CA GLN A 19 -2.25 -1.32 -0.84
C GLN A 19 -2.75 -2.17 0.33
N ASP A 20 -2.03 -2.16 1.46
CA ASP A 20 -2.43 -2.91 2.65
C ASP A 20 -3.72 -2.34 3.27
N TYR A 21 -3.89 -1.01 3.28
CA TYR A 21 -5.14 -0.36 3.69
C TYR A 21 -6.33 -0.81 2.83
N LEU A 22 -6.18 -0.81 1.51
CA LEU A 22 -7.22 -1.33 0.61
C LEU A 22 -7.51 -2.82 0.86
N ARG A 23 -6.48 -3.61 1.21
CA ARG A 23 -6.64 -5.03 1.54
C ARG A 23 -7.46 -5.21 2.80
N ILE A 24 -7.12 -4.51 3.89
CA ILE A 24 -7.87 -4.56 5.16
C ILE A 24 -9.31 -4.07 4.97
N LYS A 25 -9.55 -3.05 4.13
CA LYS A 25 -10.91 -2.60 3.82
C LYS A 25 -11.73 -3.63 3.06
N LYS A 26 -11.08 -4.41 2.20
CA LYS A 26 -11.72 -5.46 1.41
C LYS A 26 -11.94 -6.73 2.22
N ASP A 27 -10.97 -7.10 3.06
CA ASP A 27 -10.95 -8.30 3.87
C ASP A 27 -10.58 -7.93 5.31
N PRO A 28 -11.56 -7.47 6.10
CA PRO A 28 -11.32 -6.96 7.44
C PRO A 28 -11.00 -8.09 8.41
N VAL A 29 -9.97 -7.87 9.23
CA VAL A 29 -9.64 -8.80 10.32
C VAL A 29 -10.65 -8.62 11.45
N PRO A 30 -11.27 -9.70 11.98
CA PRO A 30 -12.23 -9.60 13.07
C PRO A 30 -11.67 -8.84 14.28
N TYR A 31 -12.51 -7.99 14.87
CA TYR A 31 -12.20 -7.20 16.07
C TYR A 31 -11.07 -6.17 15.91
N ILE A 32 -10.58 -5.93 14.69
CA ILE A 32 -9.54 -4.93 14.40
C ILE A 32 -10.11 -3.85 13.49
N CYS A 33 -9.86 -2.59 13.85
CA CYS A 33 -10.10 -1.43 13.01
C CYS A 33 -8.76 -0.74 12.71
N ALA A 34 -8.53 -0.36 11.46
CA ALA A 34 -7.34 0.38 11.06
C ALA A 34 -7.74 1.56 10.17
N GLU A 35 -7.30 2.76 10.53
CA GLU A 35 -7.49 4.00 9.79
C GLU A 35 -6.17 4.79 9.78
N PRO A 36 -5.69 5.26 8.63
CA PRO A 36 -4.51 6.11 8.57
C PRO A 36 -4.86 7.55 9.00
N LEU A 37 -3.88 8.29 9.53
CA LEU A 37 -4.09 9.72 9.74
C LEU A 37 -4.26 10.44 8.40
N PRO A 38 -5.20 11.40 8.27
CA PRO A 38 -5.38 12.16 7.03
C PRO A 38 -4.12 12.89 6.57
N SER A 39 -3.29 13.31 7.53
CA SER A 39 -2.07 14.08 7.29
C SER A 39 -0.85 13.20 7.02
N ASN A 40 -0.80 11.97 7.52
CA ASN A 40 0.36 11.09 7.37
C ASN A 40 -0.02 9.61 7.54
N ILE A 41 0.19 8.80 6.50
CA ILE A 41 -0.08 7.36 6.54
C ILE A 41 1.00 6.56 7.30
N LEU A 42 2.10 7.19 7.70
CA LEU A 42 3.22 6.55 8.40
C LEU A 42 3.15 6.69 9.92
N GLU A 43 2.16 7.41 10.45
CA GLU A 43 1.96 7.69 11.88
C GLU A 43 0.83 6.82 12.45
#